data_AF-A0A2V7RVK7-F1
#
_entry.id   AF-A0A2V7RVK7-F1
#
_cell.length_a   1.000
_cell.length_b   1.000
_cell.length_c   1.000
_cell.angle_alpha   90.00
_cell.angle_beta   90.00
_cell.angle_gamma   90.00
#
_symmetry.space_group_name_H-M   'P 1'
#
loop_
_entity.id
_entity.type
_entity.pdbx_description
1 polymer ?
#
loop_
_entity_poly.entity_id
_entity_poly.type
_entity_poly.pdbx_seq_one_letter_code
_entity_poly.pdbx_strand_id
1 'polypeptide(L)' 'MFLSDVSIKRPVFATMMMVALVVLGIVSYRRLAIDEYPDVTYPTISVQTSYPGAS' A
#
# COMPACT_ATOMS: atom_id res chain seq x y z
N MET A 1 23.22 -20.68 20.88
CA MET A 1 22.68 -19.39 20.38
C MET A 1 21.48 -19.77 19.53
N PHE A 2 20.27 -19.76 20.10
CA PHE A 2 19.16 -20.58 19.59
C PHE A 2 18.72 -20.24 18.15
N LEU A 3 18.61 -18.95 17.79
CA LEU A 3 18.26 -18.53 16.43
C LEU A 3 19.32 -18.96 15.40
N SER A 4 20.60 -18.84 15.75
CA SER A 4 21.71 -19.26 14.90
C SER A 4 21.75 -20.77 14.76
N ASP A 5 21.57 -21.52 15.85
CA ASP A 5 21.57 -22.99 15.85
C ASP A 5 20.46 -23.57 14.96
N VAL A 6 19.24 -23.01 15.04
CA VAL A 6 18.11 -23.44 14.19
C VAL A 6 18.36 -23.10 12.72
N SER A 7 18.87 -21.90 12.44
CA SER A 7 19.14 -21.45 11.06
C SER A 7 20.27 -22.25 10.40
N ILE A 8 21.29 -22.64 11.16
CA ILE A 8 22.44 -23.41 10.66
C ILE A 8 22.12 -24.91 10.52
N LYS A 9 21.36 -25.51 11.47
CA LYS A 9 21.00 -26.95 11.38
C LYS A 9 20.00 -27.26 10.26
N ARG A 10 19.18 -26.29 9.84
CA ARG A 10 18.15 -26.48 8.80
C ARG A 10 18.25 -25.37 7.74
N PRO A 11 19.31 -25.37 6.91
CA PRO A 11 19.57 -24.31 5.95
C PRO A 11 18.44 -24.13 4.94
N VAL A 12 17.77 -25.22 4.55
CA VAL A 12 16.62 -25.19 3.62
C VAL A 12 15.44 -24.42 4.21
N PHE A 13 15.16 -24.56 5.51
CA PHE A 13 14.07 -23.82 6.15
C PHE A 13 14.37 -22.32 6.19
N ALA A 14 15.61 -21.94 6.52
CA ALA A 14 16.04 -20.55 6.55
C ALA A 14 15.95 -19.89 5.17
N THR A 15 16.39 -20.58 4.10
CA THR A 15 16.29 -20.04 2.73
C THR A 15 14.86 -19.94 2.24
N MET A 16 14.00 -20.94 2.52
CA MET A 16 12.57 -20.86 2.18
C MET A 16 11.87 -19.68 2.87
N MET A 17 12.19 -19.41 4.13
CA MET A 17 11.64 -18.26 4.86
C MET A 17 12.09 -16.93 4.22
N MET A 18 13.37 -16.82 3.86
CA MET A 18 13.89 -15.64 3.15
C MET A 18 13.18 -15.46 1.80
N VAL A 19 13.04 -16.53 1.01
CA VAL A 19 12.35 -16.48 -0.29
C VAL A 19 10.89 -16.07 -0.13
N ALA A 20 10.18 -16.59 0.88
CA ALA A 20 8.81 -16.20 1.16
C ALA A 20 8.67 -14.69 1.44
N LEU A 21 9.59 -14.12 2.24
CA LEU A 21 9.62 -12.68 2.51
C LEU A 21 9.92 -11.85 1.25
N VAL A 22 10.86 -12.30 0.41
CA VAL A 22 11.20 -11.62 -0.86
C VAL A 22 10.00 -11.63 -1.81
N VAL A 23 9.34 -12.78 -1.98
CA VAL A 23 8.16 -12.89 -2.85
C VAL A 23 7.02 -11.99 -2.33
N LEU A 24 6.76 -11.98 -1.03
CA LEU A 24 5.80 -11.06 -0.42
C LEU A 24 6.17 -9.59 -0.69
N GLY A 25 7.43 -9.23 -0.54
CA GLY A 25 7.92 -7.88 -0.84
C GLY A 25 7.69 -7.47 -2.30
N ILE A 26 8.03 -8.35 -3.24
CA ILE A 26 7.83 -8.10 -4.68
C ILE A 26 6.34 -7.94 -5.01
N VAL A 27 5.48 -8.81 -4.49
CA VAL A 27 4.03 -8.74 -4.75
C VAL A 27 3.45 -7.45 -4.18
N SER A 28 3.82 -7.08 -2.95
CA SER A 28 3.36 -5.85 -2.31
C SER A 28 3.82 -4.61 -3.07
N TYR A 29 5.09 -4.57 -3.51
CA TYR A 29 5.63 -3.46 -4.29
C TYR A 29 4.88 -3.26 -5.61
N ARG A 30 4.56 -4.37 -6.32
CA ARG A 30 3.82 -4.30 -7.59
C ARG A 30 2.34 -3.92 -7.42
N ARG A 31 1.77 -4.12 -6.24
CA ARG A 31 0.38 -3.79 -5.91
C ARG A 31 0.21 -2.41 -5.28
N LEU A 32 1.31 -1.74 -4.96
CA LEU A 32 1.26 -0.42 -4.35
C LEU A 32 0.62 0.55 -5.36
N ALA A 33 -0.55 1.07 -5.00
CA ALA A 33 -1.23 2.09 -5.80
C ALA A 33 -0.38 3.36 -5.76
N ILE A 34 -0.14 3.93 -6.94
CA ILE A 34 0.57 5.18 -7.10
C ILE A 34 -0.48 6.20 -7.53
N ASP A 35 -0.75 7.16 -6.67
CA ASP A 35 -1.58 8.30 -7.01
C ASP A 35 -0.70 9.39 -7.63
N GLU A 36 -1.04 9.81 -8.84
CA GLU A 36 -0.29 10.84 -9.57
C GLU A 36 -0.42 12.23 -8.92
N TYR A 37 -1.57 12.45 -8.28
CA TYR A 37 -1.87 13.67 -7.53
C TYR A 37 -2.29 13.28 -6.11
N PRO A 38 -1.81 13.98 -5.08
CA PRO A 38 -2.32 13.78 -3.73
C PRO A 38 -3.81 14.15 -3.68
N ASP A 39 -4.57 13.55 -2.76
CA ASP A 39 -5.95 13.93 -2.48
C ASP A 39 -6.01 15.40 -2.03
N VAL A 40 -6.20 16.28 -3.01
CA VAL A 40 -6.33 17.73 -2.82
C VAL A 40 -7.81 18.08 -2.73
N THR A 41 -8.31 18.19 -1.51
CA THR A 41 -9.66 18.70 -1.25
C THR A 41 -9.70 20.21 -1.51
N TYR A 42 -9.84 20.62 -2.77
CA TYR A 42 -10.07 22.02 -3.08
C TYR A 42 -11.47 22.43 -2.58
N PRO A 43 -11.58 23.43 -1.69
CA PRO A 43 -12.88 23.86 -1.19
C PRO A 43 -13.70 24.46 -2.34
N THR A 44 -14.73 23.73 -2.77
CA THR A 44 -15.65 24.20 -3.81
C THR A 44 -16.83 24.90 -3.13
N ILE A 45 -16.88 26.22 -3.24
CA ILE A 45 -18.04 27.01 -2.79
C ILE A 45 -19.04 27.07 -3.95
N SER A 46 -20.13 26.31 -3.83
CA SER A 46 -21.24 26.36 -4.80
C SER A 46 -22.29 27.37 -4.32
N VAL A 47 -22.46 28.47 -5.05
CA VAL A 47 -23.51 29.46 -4.79
C VAL A 47 -24.69 29.16 -5.71
N GLN A 48 -25.76 28.59 -5.17
CA GLN A 48 -27.02 28.44 -5.88
C GLN A 48 -27.92 29.63 -5.55
N THR A 49 -28.28 30.41 -6.56
CA THR A 49 -29.33 31.43 -6.44
C THR A 49 -30.59 30.90 -7.14
N SER A 50 -31.67 30.76 -6.40
CA SER A 50 -32.99 30.47 -6.95
C SER A 50 -33.80 31.76 -6.92
N TYR A 51 -34.21 32.23 -8.10
CA TYR A 51 -35.12 33.35 -8.23
C TYR A 51 -36.52 32.83 -8.60
N PRO A 52 -37.38 32.53 -7.61
CA PRO A 52 -38.76 32.15 -7.87
C PRO A 52 -39.51 33.39 -8.40
N GLY A 53 -39.64 33.49 -9.72
CA GLY A 53 -40.30 34.61 -10.38
C GLY A 53 -39.82 34.94 -11.80
N ALA A 54 -38.74 34.32 -12.29
CA ALA A 54 -38.37 34.39 -13.70
C ALA A 54 -39.05 33.25 -14.48
N SER A 55 -40.33 33.46 -14.80
CA SER A 55 -41.11 32.65 -15.76
C SER A 55 -41.46 33.52 -16.95
#